data_AF-A0A2V6E105-F1
#
_entry.id   AF-A0A2V6E105-F1
#
_cell.length_a   1.000
_cell.length_b   1.000
_cell.length_c   1.000
_cell.angle_alpha   90.00
_cell.angle_beta   90.00
_cell.angle_gamma   90.00
#
_symmetry.space_group_name_H-M   'P 1'
#
loop_
_entity.id
_entity.type
_entity.pdbx_description
1 polymer ?
#
loop_
_entity_poly.entity_id
_entity_poly.type
_entity_poly.pdbx_seq_one_letter_code
_entity_poly.pdbx_strand_id
1 'polypeptide(L)'
;MQLQRNEVLTGLLVVATLAVLTGILVLLGAPGLFRPLTTYKIYFDNAAGIKLGAPVLLAGRKIGQVAKLYSPVSKEERQRALEVGRSLRGADANSTPAPEKAPRYEVRIDVQVDRSALLYRDSKARMITLGLLGEVAIDFTEGTEASGRANSGELFAGERVPDFGEAIASMLDIIAPVATEATATFKQLELTAQNLSHITDDNSELNLALTQFKTLGEHLNQLTGPESPLSSSLTNLKQLTADLTKNDNIAVTLQNFRVSSEKLKSTLTSLG
;
A
#
# COMPACT_ATOMS: atom_id res chain seq x y z
N MET A 1 90.83 13.92 -23.90
CA MET A 1 89.86 14.23 -22.82
C MET A 1 88.45 14.63 -23.30
N GLN A 2 88.14 14.62 -24.61
CA GLN A 2 86.80 14.99 -25.10
C GLN A 2 85.77 13.83 -25.03
N LEU A 3 86.21 12.58 -25.17
CA LEU A 3 85.35 11.39 -25.09
C LEU A 3 84.62 11.26 -23.74
N GLN A 4 85.33 11.40 -22.61
CA GLN A 4 84.75 11.30 -21.28
C GLN A 4 83.73 12.41 -20.96
N ARG A 5 83.90 13.62 -21.53
CA ARG A 5 82.92 14.71 -21.34
C ARG A 5 81.60 14.41 -22.05
N ASN A 6 81.67 13.82 -23.24
CA ASN A 6 80.49 13.48 -24.03
C ASN A 6 79.72 12.28 -23.42
N GLU A 7 80.41 11.31 -22.84
CA GLU A 7 79.78 10.20 -22.10
C GLU A 7 79.05 10.70 -20.85
N VAL A 8 79.68 11.58 -20.06
CA VAL A 8 79.04 12.17 -18.87
C VAL A 8 77.83 13.04 -19.23
N LEU A 9 77.92 13.83 -20.29
CA LEU A 9 76.80 14.66 -20.78
C LEU A 9 75.63 13.79 -21.26
N THR A 10 75.92 12.68 -21.93
CA THR A 10 74.89 11.74 -22.39
C THR A 10 74.22 11.03 -21.20
N GLY A 11 75.02 10.57 -20.23
CA GLY A 11 74.48 9.99 -18.99
C GLY A 11 73.61 10.96 -18.20
N LEU A 12 74.02 12.23 -18.08
CA LEU A 12 73.23 13.28 -17.43
C LEU A 12 71.89 13.49 -18.14
N LEU A 13 71.88 13.53 -19.47
CA LEU A 13 70.66 13.70 -20.26
C LEU A 13 69.68 12.54 -20.05
N VAL A 14 70.16 11.30 -20.01
CA VAL A 14 69.33 10.12 -19.73
C VAL A 14 68.72 10.21 -18.33
N VAL A 15 69.51 10.56 -17.30
CA VAL A 15 68.99 10.71 -15.94
C VAL A 15 67.97 11.86 -15.84
N ALA A 16 68.23 12.98 -16.49
CA ALA A 16 67.31 14.12 -16.50
C ALA A 16 65.97 13.77 -17.18
N THR A 17 66.00 13.09 -18.33
CA THR A 17 64.77 12.64 -19.01
C THR A 17 64.00 11.62 -18.19
N LEU A 18 64.69 10.68 -17.53
CA LEU A 18 64.06 9.71 -16.63
C LEU A 18 63.43 10.40 -15.40
N ALA A 19 64.10 11.41 -14.83
CA ALA A 19 63.57 12.20 -13.72
C ALA A 19 62.32 12.99 -14.14
N VAL A 20 62.33 13.62 -15.32
CA VAL A 20 61.17 14.33 -15.87
C VAL A 20 60.01 13.35 -16.13
N LEU A 21 60.28 12.20 -16.76
CA LEU A 21 59.26 11.20 -17.05
C LEU A 21 58.66 10.62 -15.75
N THR A 22 59.49 10.34 -14.76
CA THR A 22 59.04 9.91 -13.42
C THR A 22 58.21 11.01 -12.76
N GLY A 23 58.64 12.27 -12.84
CA GLY A 23 57.89 13.41 -12.33
C GLY A 23 56.50 13.54 -12.98
N ILE A 24 56.41 13.37 -14.30
CA ILE A 24 55.15 13.39 -15.05
C ILE A 24 54.26 12.21 -14.63
N LEU A 25 54.80 10.99 -14.57
CA LEU A 25 54.03 9.81 -14.14
C LEU A 25 53.47 9.98 -12.72
N VAL A 26 54.26 10.54 -11.82
CA VAL A 26 53.84 10.82 -10.45
C VAL A 26 52.76 11.92 -10.43
N LEU A 27 52.92 12.98 -11.22
CA LEU A 27 51.94 14.06 -11.34
C LEU A 27 50.57 13.56 -11.85
N LEU A 28 50.57 12.66 -12.84
CA LEU A 28 49.33 12.10 -13.40
C LEU A 28 48.73 10.98 -12.54
N GLY A 29 49.58 10.15 -11.92
CA GLY A 29 49.16 8.88 -11.30
C GLY A 29 48.97 8.92 -9.79
N ALA A 30 49.51 9.93 -9.08
CA ALA A 30 49.51 9.97 -7.62
C ALA A 30 48.77 11.22 -7.08
N PRO A 31 47.43 11.27 -7.15
CA PRO A 31 46.64 12.42 -6.69
C PRO A 31 46.86 12.77 -5.21
N GLY A 32 47.27 11.80 -4.37
CA GLY A 32 47.57 12.01 -2.95
C GLY A 32 48.96 12.60 -2.65
N LEU A 33 49.84 12.76 -3.64
CA LEU A 33 51.19 13.30 -3.39
C LEU A 33 51.18 14.84 -3.25
N PHE A 34 50.26 15.52 -3.92
CA PHE A 34 50.20 16.99 -3.98
C PHE A 34 48.96 17.58 -3.30
N ARG A 35 47.97 16.76 -2.94
CA ARG A 35 46.75 17.22 -2.26
C ARG A 35 46.51 16.40 -0.99
N PRO A 36 46.35 17.03 0.19
CA PRO A 36 46.04 16.29 1.41
C PRO A 36 44.66 15.65 1.28
N LEU A 37 44.63 14.32 1.26
CA LEU A 37 43.41 13.53 1.22
C LEU A 37 42.96 13.16 2.63
N THR A 38 41.66 13.24 2.86
CA THR A 38 40.99 12.78 4.08
C THR A 38 40.17 11.54 3.76
N THR A 39 40.31 10.49 4.58
CA THR A 39 39.56 9.26 4.40
C THR A 39 38.28 9.30 5.21
N TYR A 40 37.15 9.01 4.59
CA TYR A 40 35.86 8.83 5.27
C TYR A 40 35.34 7.40 5.09
N LYS A 41 34.56 6.91 6.05
CA LYS A 41 34.00 5.55 6.03
C LYS A 41 32.51 5.63 5.80
N ILE A 42 32.01 4.95 4.78
CA ILE A 42 30.60 4.99 4.43
C ILE A 42 30.06 3.56 4.45
N TYR A 43 28.92 3.38 5.11
CA TYR A 43 28.28 2.07 5.21
C TYR A 43 27.07 2.00 4.31
N PHE A 44 26.96 0.94 3.52
CA PHE A 44 25.83 0.67 2.63
C PHE A 44 25.28 -0.74 2.88
N ASP A 45 24.02 -0.94 2.51
CA ASP A 45 23.35 -2.24 2.50
C ASP A 45 23.90 -3.15 1.41
N ASN A 46 24.21 -2.60 0.25
CA ASN A 46 24.84 -3.28 -0.88
C ASN A 46 25.83 -2.33 -1.57
N ALA A 47 26.82 -2.88 -2.27
CA ALA A 47 27.80 -2.14 -3.06
C ALA A 47 27.83 -2.59 -4.52
N ALA A 48 26.67 -3.01 -5.05
CA ALA A 48 26.51 -3.37 -6.45
C ALA A 48 26.96 -2.21 -7.35
N GLY A 49 27.78 -2.51 -8.37
CA GLY A 49 28.24 -1.55 -9.37
C GLY A 49 29.39 -0.63 -8.96
N ILE A 50 29.69 -0.47 -7.66
CA ILE A 50 30.78 0.39 -7.23
C ILE A 50 32.15 -0.28 -7.36
N LYS A 51 33.14 0.47 -7.82
CA LYS A 51 34.51 -0.02 -8.09
C LYS A 51 35.54 0.85 -7.38
N LEU A 52 36.74 0.31 -7.20
CA LEU A 52 37.90 1.09 -6.77
C LEU A 52 38.16 2.21 -7.78
N GLY A 53 38.39 3.42 -7.29
CA GLY A 53 38.54 4.62 -8.12
C GLY A 53 37.24 5.29 -8.57
N ALA A 54 36.07 4.72 -8.24
CA ALA A 54 34.78 5.35 -8.54
C ALA A 54 34.73 6.78 -7.97
N PRO A 55 34.16 7.75 -8.71
CA PRO A 55 34.21 9.14 -8.31
C PRO A 55 33.36 9.37 -7.05
N VAL A 56 33.90 10.22 -6.17
CA VAL A 56 33.18 10.74 -5.01
C VAL A 56 32.86 12.19 -5.30
N LEU A 57 31.59 12.53 -5.20
CA LEU A 57 31.01 13.81 -5.55
C LEU A 57 30.50 14.53 -4.30
N LEU A 58 30.44 15.85 -4.37
CA LEU A 58 29.76 16.73 -3.42
C LEU A 58 28.85 17.63 -4.23
N ALA A 59 27.54 17.44 -4.10
CA ALA A 59 26.53 18.09 -4.94
C ALA A 59 26.87 18.00 -6.44
N GLY A 60 27.28 16.82 -6.90
CA GLY A 60 27.65 16.57 -8.30
C GLY A 60 29.07 16.99 -8.70
N ARG A 61 29.81 17.75 -7.87
CA ARG A 61 31.22 18.09 -8.14
C ARG A 61 32.16 17.00 -7.64
N LYS A 62 33.07 16.51 -8.48
CA LYS A 62 34.08 15.52 -8.07
C LYS A 62 35.03 16.11 -7.01
N ILE A 63 35.04 15.47 -5.83
CA ILE A 63 35.87 15.83 -4.67
C ILE A 63 36.84 14.71 -4.27
N GLY A 64 36.70 13.52 -4.83
CA GLY A 64 37.47 12.37 -4.40
C GLY A 64 37.24 11.11 -5.21
N GLN A 65 37.65 9.99 -4.63
CA GLN A 65 37.49 8.66 -5.22
C GLN A 65 37.37 7.57 -4.15
N VAL A 66 36.76 6.45 -4.52
CA VAL A 66 36.69 5.25 -3.68
C VAL A 66 38.07 4.62 -3.57
N ALA A 67 38.56 4.45 -2.35
CA ALA A 67 39.90 3.92 -2.09
C ALA A 67 39.88 2.44 -1.73
N LYS A 68 38.93 1.99 -0.90
CA LYS A 68 38.82 0.59 -0.48
C LYS A 68 37.38 0.19 -0.24
N LEU A 69 37.09 -1.10 -0.40
CA LEU A 69 35.80 -1.70 -0.15
C LEU A 69 35.98 -2.93 0.74
N TYR A 70 35.11 -3.06 1.75
CA TYR A 70 35.14 -4.11 2.74
C TYR A 70 33.75 -4.73 2.87
N SER A 71 33.65 -6.03 2.67
CA SER A 71 32.44 -6.82 2.87
C SER A 71 32.82 -8.24 3.30
N PRO A 72 32.14 -8.86 4.28
CA PRO A 72 31.07 -8.30 5.10
C PRO A 72 31.59 -7.42 6.25
N VAL A 73 30.79 -6.45 6.71
CA VAL A 73 31.10 -5.66 7.92
C VAL A 73 30.76 -6.41 9.21
N SER A 74 31.53 -6.17 10.26
CA SER A 74 31.31 -6.77 11.57
C SER A 74 29.99 -6.30 12.21
N LYS A 75 29.47 -7.06 13.18
CA LYS A 75 28.21 -6.71 13.89
C LYS A 75 28.31 -5.37 14.63
N GLU A 76 29.47 -5.09 15.23
CA GLU A 76 29.73 -3.84 15.96
C GLU A 76 29.74 -2.63 15.02
N GLU A 77 30.43 -2.74 13.87
CA GLU A 77 30.44 -1.68 12.86
C GLU A 77 29.05 -1.41 12.29
N ARG A 78 28.28 -2.49 12.06
CA ARG A 78 26.88 -2.37 11.61
C ARG A 78 26.02 -1.60 12.61
N GLN A 79 26.19 -1.86 13.91
CA GLN A 79 25.45 -1.16 14.95
C GLN A 79 25.82 0.32 15.01
N ARG A 80 27.11 0.64 14.88
CA ARG A 80 27.58 2.04 14.80
C ARG A 80 27.02 2.76 13.56
N ALA A 81 26.97 2.09 12.41
CA ALA A 81 26.38 2.66 11.20
C ALA A 81 24.87 2.92 11.35
N LEU A 82 24.15 2.02 12.04
CA LEU A 82 22.73 2.21 12.36
C LEU A 82 22.51 3.42 13.27
N GLU A 83 23.35 3.60 14.29
CA GLU A 83 23.26 4.74 15.20
C GLU A 83 23.52 6.07 14.49
N VAL A 84 24.58 6.12 13.66
CA VAL A 84 24.89 7.29 12.83
C VAL A 84 23.74 7.61 11.86
N GLY A 85 23.19 6.60 11.19
CA GLY A 85 22.06 6.81 10.28
C GLY A 85 20.81 7.35 10.97
N ARG A 86 20.52 6.89 12.20
CA ARG A 86 19.41 7.42 12.99
C ARG A 86 19.65 8.87 13.43
N SER A 87 20.87 9.21 13.86
CA SER A 87 21.18 10.58 14.29
C SER A 87 21.13 11.58 13.14
N LEU A 88 21.59 11.18 11.95
CA LEU A 88 21.55 12.04 10.76
C LEU A 88 20.12 12.30 10.32
N ARG A 89 19.28 11.25 10.25
CA ARG A 89 17.86 11.40 9.88
C ARG A 89 17.07 12.25 10.88
N GLY A 90 17.36 12.12 12.19
CA GLY A 90 16.71 12.91 13.22
C GLY A 90 17.03 14.42 13.16
N ALA A 91 18.14 14.80 12.54
CA ALA A 91 18.51 16.20 12.33
C ALA A 91 17.77 16.84 11.14
N ASP A 92 17.17 16.04 10.25
CA ASP A 92 16.46 16.52 9.06
C ASP A 92 14.96 16.68 9.32
N ALA A 93 14.49 17.91 9.45
CA ALA A 93 13.05 18.20 9.61
C ALA A 93 12.17 17.76 8.41
N ASN A 94 12.79 17.51 7.24
CA ASN A 94 12.13 17.10 5.99
C ASN A 94 12.49 15.66 5.55
N SER A 95 12.91 14.79 6.48
CA SER A 95 13.26 13.41 6.10
C SER A 95 12.05 12.64 5.57
N THR A 96 12.24 11.91 4.46
CA THR A 96 11.33 10.86 3.97
C THR A 96 10.96 9.90 5.12
N PRO A 97 9.72 9.38 5.20
CA PRO A 97 9.34 8.39 6.22
C PRO A 97 10.39 7.30 6.34
N ALA A 98 10.74 6.94 7.58
CA ALA A 98 11.72 5.89 7.83
C ALA A 98 11.32 4.63 7.05
N PRO A 99 12.24 3.99 6.31
CA PRO A 99 11.93 2.76 5.59
C PRO A 99 11.37 1.73 6.57
N GLU A 100 10.31 1.04 6.14
CA GLU A 100 9.57 0.04 6.94
C GLU A 100 10.49 -1.05 7.52
N LYS A 101 11.64 -1.27 6.88
CA LYS A 101 12.70 -2.14 7.33
C LYS A 101 13.99 -1.34 7.59
N ALA A 102 14.58 -1.54 8.77
CA ALA A 102 15.86 -0.94 9.10
C ALA A 102 16.95 -1.36 8.09
N PRO A 103 17.76 -0.43 7.57
CA PRO A 103 18.80 -0.74 6.60
C PRO A 103 19.83 -1.69 7.21
N ARG A 104 20.13 -2.77 6.50
CA ARG A 104 21.11 -3.76 6.96
C ARG A 104 22.44 -3.45 6.30
N TYR A 105 23.29 -2.68 6.96
CA TYR A 105 24.62 -2.38 6.42
C TYR A 105 25.49 -3.65 6.34
N GLU A 106 25.89 -4.01 5.13
CA GLU A 106 26.75 -5.18 4.85
C GLU A 106 28.11 -4.77 4.29
N VAL A 107 28.23 -3.57 3.72
CA VAL A 107 29.46 -3.09 3.08
C VAL A 107 29.96 -1.81 3.72
N ARG A 108 31.28 -1.70 3.91
CA ARG A 108 31.99 -0.47 4.26
C ARG A 108 32.85 -0.04 3.08
N ILE A 109 32.71 1.22 2.68
CA ILE A 109 33.48 1.85 1.62
C ILE A 109 34.31 2.98 2.22
N ASP A 110 35.62 2.89 2.04
CA ASP A 110 36.54 3.95 2.43
C ASP A 110 36.75 4.86 1.21
N VAL A 111 36.40 6.13 1.35
CA VAL A 111 36.55 7.14 0.31
C VAL A 111 37.68 8.09 0.66
N GLN A 112 38.48 8.49 -0.33
CA GLN A 112 39.48 9.54 -0.19
C GLN A 112 38.95 10.82 -0.83
N VAL A 113 38.84 11.87 -0.03
CA VAL A 113 38.28 13.16 -0.40
C VAL A 113 39.32 14.25 -0.19
N ASP A 114 39.39 15.21 -1.10
CA ASP A 114 40.26 16.39 -0.95
C ASP A 114 39.89 17.16 0.31
N ARG A 115 40.87 17.48 1.18
CA ARG A 115 40.62 18.21 2.44
C ARG A 115 40.07 19.63 2.22
N SER A 116 40.22 20.17 1.02
CA SER A 116 39.60 21.45 0.63
C SER A 116 38.10 21.32 0.35
N ALA A 117 37.57 20.11 0.14
CA ALA A 117 36.15 19.87 0.08
C ALA A 117 35.54 20.10 1.47
N LEU A 118 34.70 21.12 1.59
CA LEU A 118 34.00 21.49 2.82
C LEU A 118 32.89 20.46 3.12
N LEU A 119 33.28 19.24 3.48
CA LEU A 119 32.33 18.20 3.87
C LEU A 119 31.92 18.40 5.34
N TYR A 120 30.62 18.37 5.60
CA TYR A 120 30.03 18.60 6.92
C TYR A 120 29.56 17.27 7.53
N ARG A 121 29.36 17.25 8.86
CA ARG A 121 29.02 16.01 9.58
C ARG A 121 27.61 15.51 9.30
N ASP A 122 26.70 16.41 8.94
CA ASP A 122 25.32 16.14 8.56
C ASP A 122 25.13 15.87 7.05
N SER A 123 26.20 15.91 6.26
CA SER A 123 26.14 15.55 4.83
C SER A 123 25.70 14.09 4.66
N LYS A 124 24.80 13.84 3.71
CA LYS A 124 24.29 12.50 3.41
C LYS A 124 25.06 11.88 2.27
N ALA A 125 25.59 10.68 2.47
CA ALA A 125 26.21 9.92 1.41
C ALA A 125 25.14 9.15 0.62
N ARG A 126 25.10 9.33 -0.70
CA ARG A 126 24.19 8.62 -1.59
C ARG A 126 24.97 7.84 -2.63
N MET A 127 24.62 6.57 -2.83
CA MET A 127 25.11 5.81 -3.97
C MET A 127 24.17 6.08 -5.15
N ILE A 128 24.72 6.63 -6.23
CA ILE A 128 23.97 7.03 -7.42
C ILE A 128 24.57 6.39 -8.66
N THR A 129 23.74 6.17 -9.67
CA THR A 129 24.19 5.72 -10.99
C THR A 129 24.43 6.92 -11.90
N LEU A 130 25.67 7.08 -12.36
CA LEU A 130 26.09 8.02 -13.39
C LEU A 130 25.71 7.48 -14.77
N GLY A 131 24.79 8.17 -15.42
CA GLY A 131 24.35 7.85 -16.78
C GLY A 131 23.58 6.54 -16.89
N LEU A 132 23.45 6.04 -18.13
CA LEU A 132 22.64 4.85 -18.46
C LEU A 132 23.44 3.54 -18.46
N LEU A 133 24.77 3.61 -18.40
CA LEU A 133 25.65 2.44 -18.47
C LEU A 133 25.89 1.77 -17.11
N GLY A 134 25.24 2.24 -16.06
CA GLY A 134 25.38 1.64 -14.73
C GLY A 134 26.67 2.01 -14.01
N GLU A 135 27.38 3.08 -14.41
CA GLU A 135 28.54 3.55 -13.65
C GLU A 135 28.06 4.08 -12.30
N VAL A 136 28.66 3.67 -11.19
CA VAL A 136 28.21 4.06 -9.84
C VAL A 136 29.19 5.07 -9.23
N ALA A 137 28.63 6.07 -8.56
CA ALA A 137 29.36 7.08 -7.80
C ALA A 137 28.77 7.25 -6.40
N ILE A 138 29.57 7.83 -5.50
CA ILE A 138 29.10 8.27 -4.19
C ILE A 138 28.96 9.78 -4.24
N ASP A 139 27.74 10.28 -4.06
CA ASP A 139 27.45 11.71 -4.01
C ASP A 139 27.05 12.11 -2.59
N PHE A 140 27.82 13.04 -2.01
CA PHE A 140 27.47 13.68 -0.76
C PHE A 140 26.54 14.87 -1.02
N THR A 141 25.46 14.96 -0.25
CA THR A 141 24.67 16.20 -0.21
C THR A 141 25.47 17.31 0.46
N GLU A 142 25.08 18.56 0.18
CA GLU A 142 25.49 19.66 1.05
C GLU A 142 24.96 19.40 2.46
N GLY A 143 25.81 19.68 3.45
CA GLY A 143 25.42 19.71 4.85
C GLY A 143 25.34 21.16 5.34
N THR A 144 25.24 21.34 6.65
CA THR A 144 25.15 22.66 7.27
C THR A 144 26.42 23.03 8.01
N GLU A 145 26.75 24.32 8.03
CA GLU A 145 27.90 24.82 8.81
C GLU A 145 27.74 24.58 10.31
N ALA A 146 26.51 24.56 10.81
CA ALA A 146 26.18 24.32 12.21
C ALA A 146 26.57 22.91 12.70
N SER A 147 26.60 21.91 11.81
CA SER A 147 27.02 20.54 12.16
C SER A 147 28.54 20.43 12.33
N GLY A 148 29.30 21.42 11.85
CA GLY A 148 30.75 21.43 11.82
C GLY A 148 31.33 20.55 10.71
N ARG A 149 32.63 20.75 10.44
CA ARG A 149 33.34 19.99 9.40
C ARG A 149 33.51 18.52 9.81
N ALA A 150 33.37 17.62 8.85
CA ALA A 150 33.57 16.19 9.06
C ALA A 150 35.03 15.88 9.38
N ASN A 151 35.28 15.15 10.47
CA ASN A 151 36.61 14.80 10.91
C ASN A 151 37.22 13.70 10.03
N SER A 152 38.56 13.60 10.02
CA SER A 152 39.21 12.46 9.36
C SER A 152 38.75 11.15 9.97
N GLY A 153 38.26 10.24 9.13
CA GLY A 153 37.72 8.95 9.56
C GLY A 153 36.28 8.99 10.05
N GLU A 154 35.56 10.12 9.93
CA GLU A 154 34.13 10.20 10.25
C GLU A 154 33.36 9.11 9.49
N LEU A 155 32.36 8.55 10.17
CA LEU A 155 31.49 7.52 9.64
C LEU A 155 30.23 8.16 9.08
N PHE A 156 29.81 7.73 7.90
CA PHE A 156 28.55 8.11 7.27
C PHE A 156 27.69 6.88 7.02
N ALA A 157 26.39 7.05 7.24
CA ALA A 157 25.38 6.10 6.80
C ALA A 157 24.99 6.44 5.36
N GLY A 158 25.30 5.54 4.44
CA GLY A 158 25.00 5.71 3.03
C GLY A 158 23.61 5.20 2.68
N GLU A 159 22.92 5.93 1.81
CA GLU A 159 21.65 5.52 1.22
C GLU A 159 21.84 5.20 -0.27
N ARG A 160 21.21 4.13 -0.75
CA ARG A 160 21.29 3.75 -2.16
C ARG A 160 20.07 4.28 -2.88
N VAL A 161 20.29 5.02 -3.98
CA VAL A 161 19.21 5.42 -4.87
C VAL A 161 18.99 4.28 -5.86
N PRO A 162 17.76 3.75 -6.00
CA PRO A 162 17.46 2.72 -7.00
C PRO A 162 17.86 3.20 -8.39
N ASP A 163 18.49 2.33 -9.16
CA ASP A 163 18.74 2.60 -10.58
C ASP A 163 17.45 2.48 -11.39
N PHE A 164 17.51 2.79 -12.69
CA PHE A 164 16.34 2.75 -13.56
C PHE A 164 15.68 1.36 -13.65
N GLY A 165 16.49 0.29 -13.70
CA GLY A 165 15.98 -1.07 -13.77
C GLY A 165 15.29 -1.49 -12.48
N GLU A 166 15.88 -1.15 -11.34
CA GLU A 166 15.31 -1.39 -10.03
C GLU A 166 14.06 -0.54 -9.77
N ALA A 167 14.02 0.71 -10.26
CA ALA A 167 12.84 1.55 -10.16
C ALA A 167 11.65 0.96 -10.93
N ILE A 168 11.89 0.39 -12.13
CA ILE A 168 10.84 -0.34 -12.88
C ILE A 168 10.39 -1.58 -12.10
N ALA A 169 11.32 -2.36 -11.57
CA ALA A 169 10.98 -3.55 -10.79
C ALA A 169 10.14 -3.18 -9.54
N SER A 170 10.58 -2.16 -8.78
CA SER A 170 9.83 -1.66 -7.63
C SER A 170 8.48 -1.07 -8.01
N MET A 171 8.35 -0.47 -9.21
CA MET A 171 7.06 0.01 -9.71
C MET A 171 6.11 -1.15 -10.04
N LEU A 172 6.62 -2.24 -10.61
CA LEU A 172 5.84 -3.45 -10.85
C LEU A 172 5.33 -4.05 -9.53
N ASP A 173 6.15 -4.06 -8.49
CA ASP A 173 5.76 -4.54 -7.15
C ASP A 173 4.61 -3.73 -6.54
N ILE A 174 4.51 -2.43 -6.85
CA ILE A 174 3.42 -1.55 -6.40
C ILE A 174 2.16 -1.72 -7.27
N ILE A 175 2.31 -1.91 -8.59
CA ILE A 175 1.18 -2.00 -9.52
C ILE A 175 0.49 -3.37 -9.48
N ALA A 176 1.27 -4.45 -9.35
CA ALA A 176 0.74 -5.81 -9.34
C ALA A 176 -0.37 -6.06 -8.30
N PRO A 177 -0.25 -5.66 -7.02
CA PRO A 177 -1.31 -5.86 -6.04
C PRO A 177 -2.56 -5.04 -6.38
N VAL A 178 -2.41 -3.80 -6.85
CA VAL A 178 -3.54 -2.95 -7.25
C VAL A 178 -4.32 -3.56 -8.41
N ALA A 179 -3.63 -4.10 -9.42
CA ALA A 179 -4.27 -4.79 -10.54
C ALA A 179 -4.99 -6.07 -10.08
N THR A 180 -4.39 -6.81 -9.14
CA THR A 180 -4.98 -8.02 -8.57
C THR A 180 -6.25 -7.70 -7.76
N GLU A 181 -6.20 -6.67 -6.94
CA GLU A 181 -7.32 -6.22 -6.11
C GLU A 181 -8.46 -5.63 -6.95
N ALA A 182 -8.13 -4.87 -8.01
CA ALA A 182 -9.10 -4.41 -8.99
C ALA A 182 -9.78 -5.60 -9.70
N THR A 183 -9.00 -6.62 -10.10
CA THR A 183 -9.54 -7.84 -10.73
C THR A 183 -10.48 -8.60 -9.78
N ALA A 184 -10.10 -8.71 -8.50
CA ALA A 184 -10.96 -9.33 -7.48
C ALA A 184 -12.27 -8.55 -7.30
N THR A 185 -12.19 -7.22 -7.29
CA THR A 185 -13.37 -6.33 -7.22
C THR A 185 -14.28 -6.55 -8.44
N PHE A 186 -13.73 -6.59 -9.65
CA PHE A 186 -14.52 -6.86 -10.86
C PHE A 186 -15.21 -8.22 -10.81
N LYS A 187 -14.53 -9.27 -10.34
CA LYS A 187 -15.12 -10.59 -10.16
C LYS A 187 -16.26 -10.58 -9.13
N GLN A 188 -16.12 -9.82 -8.05
CA GLN A 188 -17.18 -9.63 -7.06
C GLN A 188 -18.37 -8.85 -7.64
N LEU A 189 -18.12 -7.84 -8.46
CA LEU A 189 -19.18 -7.12 -9.17
C LEU A 189 -19.90 -8.01 -10.17
N GLU A 190 -19.18 -8.87 -10.90
CA GLU A 190 -19.76 -9.85 -11.81
C GLU A 190 -20.66 -10.84 -11.07
N LEU A 191 -20.19 -11.44 -9.97
CA LEU A 191 -20.98 -12.32 -9.12
C LEU A 191 -22.22 -11.61 -8.55
N THR A 192 -22.06 -10.35 -8.14
CA THR A 192 -23.18 -9.54 -7.64
C THR A 192 -24.20 -9.29 -8.76
N ALA A 193 -23.75 -8.96 -9.97
CA ALA A 193 -24.60 -8.76 -11.14
C ALA A 193 -25.33 -10.06 -11.54
N GLN A 194 -24.65 -11.20 -11.51
CA GLN A 194 -25.26 -12.53 -11.76
C GLN A 194 -26.29 -12.89 -10.69
N ASN A 195 -26.03 -12.59 -9.42
CA ASN A 195 -27.01 -12.81 -8.35
C ASN A 195 -28.23 -11.88 -8.51
N LEU A 196 -28.01 -10.62 -8.92
CA LEU A 196 -29.08 -9.66 -9.18
C LEU A 196 -29.92 -10.08 -10.39
N SER A 197 -29.31 -10.60 -11.46
CA SER A 197 -30.05 -11.13 -12.60
C SER A 197 -30.90 -12.33 -12.17
N HIS A 198 -30.34 -13.27 -11.41
CA HIS A 198 -31.11 -14.42 -10.90
C HIS A 198 -32.32 -14.03 -10.04
N ILE A 199 -32.26 -12.91 -9.31
CA ILE A 199 -33.39 -12.39 -8.52
C ILE A 199 -34.41 -11.66 -9.41
N THR A 200 -33.98 -11.07 -10.52
CA THR A 200 -34.81 -10.22 -11.39
C THR A 200 -35.35 -10.97 -12.62
N ASP A 201 -34.86 -12.17 -12.89
CA ASP A 201 -35.31 -13.01 -14.00
C ASP A 201 -36.79 -13.41 -13.87
N ASP A 202 -37.44 -13.65 -15.02
CA ASP A 202 -38.88 -13.93 -15.09
C ASP A 202 -39.31 -15.15 -14.25
N ASN A 203 -38.42 -16.14 -14.09
CA ASN A 203 -38.65 -17.36 -13.30
C ASN A 203 -38.10 -17.28 -11.86
N SER A 204 -37.70 -16.09 -11.39
CA SER A 204 -37.11 -15.97 -10.04
C SER A 204 -38.13 -16.27 -8.95
N GLU A 205 -37.66 -16.82 -7.82
CA GLU A 205 -38.51 -17.07 -6.66
C GLU A 205 -39.17 -15.78 -6.15
N LEU A 206 -38.51 -14.63 -6.31
CA LEU A 206 -39.08 -13.33 -5.96
C LEU A 206 -40.25 -12.95 -6.88
N ASN A 207 -40.10 -13.11 -8.20
CA ASN A 207 -41.17 -12.77 -9.14
C ASN A 207 -42.36 -13.74 -9.00
N LEU A 208 -42.07 -15.02 -8.74
CA LEU A 208 -43.08 -16.02 -8.38
C LEU A 208 -43.78 -15.65 -7.07
N ALA A 209 -43.04 -15.24 -6.03
CA ALA A 209 -43.61 -14.81 -4.77
C ALA A 209 -44.47 -13.54 -4.92
N LEU A 210 -44.03 -12.56 -5.71
CA LEU A 210 -44.80 -11.35 -6.02
C LEU A 210 -46.09 -11.68 -6.77
N THR A 211 -46.03 -12.63 -7.72
CA THR A 211 -47.20 -13.10 -8.45
C THR A 211 -48.18 -13.82 -7.52
N GLN A 212 -47.69 -14.74 -6.68
CA GLN A 212 -48.51 -15.43 -5.68
C GLN A 212 -49.13 -14.45 -4.67
N PHE A 213 -48.37 -13.43 -4.25
CA PHE A 213 -48.86 -12.40 -3.36
C PHE A 213 -49.98 -11.57 -4.01
N LYS A 214 -49.83 -11.22 -5.30
CA LYS A 214 -50.88 -10.57 -6.07
C LYS A 214 -52.14 -11.43 -6.14
N THR A 215 -52.01 -12.72 -6.45
CA THR A 215 -53.13 -13.67 -6.47
C THR A 215 -53.82 -13.79 -5.11
N LEU A 216 -53.05 -13.82 -4.02
CA LEU A 216 -53.60 -13.82 -2.66
C LEU A 216 -54.38 -12.53 -2.38
N GLY A 217 -53.86 -11.37 -2.79
CA GLY A 217 -54.58 -10.09 -2.70
C GLY A 217 -55.90 -10.10 -3.48
N GLU A 218 -55.91 -10.67 -4.69
CA GLU A 218 -57.12 -10.84 -5.50
C GLU A 218 -58.14 -11.75 -4.82
N HIS A 219 -57.71 -12.89 -4.26
CA HIS A 219 -58.59 -13.80 -3.51
C HIS A 219 -59.16 -13.16 -2.24
N LEU A 220 -58.34 -12.42 -1.49
CA LEU A 220 -58.81 -11.67 -0.31
C LEU A 220 -59.85 -10.63 -0.71
N ASN A 221 -59.62 -9.90 -1.80
CA ASN A 221 -60.58 -8.92 -2.30
C ASN A 221 -61.89 -9.60 -2.77
N GLN A 222 -61.82 -10.76 -3.41
CA GLN A 222 -63.01 -11.55 -3.79
C GLN A 222 -63.80 -12.05 -2.57
N LEU A 223 -63.12 -12.38 -1.46
CA LEU A 223 -63.75 -12.84 -0.23
C LEU A 223 -64.28 -11.71 0.66
N THR A 224 -63.71 -10.51 0.58
CA THR A 224 -64.04 -9.40 1.50
C THR A 224 -64.70 -8.20 0.83
N GLY A 225 -64.79 -8.19 -0.50
CA GLY A 225 -65.43 -7.14 -1.27
C GLY A 225 -66.94 -6.99 -0.99
N PRO A 226 -67.55 -5.88 -1.45
CA PRO A 226 -68.95 -5.55 -1.15
C PRO A 226 -69.96 -6.63 -1.55
N GLU A 227 -69.71 -7.30 -2.68
CA GLU A 227 -70.52 -8.40 -3.23
C GLU A 227 -69.93 -9.78 -2.92
N SER A 228 -69.04 -9.88 -1.93
CA SER A 228 -68.36 -11.14 -1.65
C SER A 228 -69.29 -12.19 -1.03
N PRO A 229 -68.91 -13.48 -1.09
CA PRO A 229 -69.62 -14.54 -0.36
C PRO A 229 -69.70 -14.27 1.16
N LEU A 230 -68.68 -13.63 1.73
CA LEU A 230 -68.62 -13.30 3.15
C LEU A 230 -69.56 -12.13 3.48
N SER A 231 -69.57 -11.08 2.65
CA SER A 231 -70.54 -9.96 2.73
C SER A 231 -71.98 -10.45 2.58
N SER A 232 -72.22 -11.34 1.61
CA SER A 232 -73.50 -12.00 1.38
C SER A 232 -73.94 -12.83 2.59
N SER A 233 -73.01 -13.60 3.17
CA SER A 233 -73.29 -14.37 4.40
C SER A 233 -73.61 -13.45 5.57
N LEU A 234 -72.87 -12.35 5.75
CA LEU A 234 -73.13 -11.37 6.79
C LEU A 234 -74.49 -10.69 6.60
N THR A 235 -74.86 -10.40 5.34
CA THR A 235 -76.15 -9.82 4.97
C THR A 235 -77.29 -10.80 5.24
N ASN A 236 -77.15 -12.07 4.88
CA ASN A 236 -78.11 -13.13 5.19
C ASN A 236 -78.26 -13.32 6.70
N LEU A 237 -77.16 -13.31 7.47
CA LEU A 237 -77.21 -13.39 8.93
C LEU A 237 -77.92 -12.17 9.53
N LYS A 238 -77.66 -10.96 9.02
CA LYS A 238 -78.36 -9.75 9.44
C LYS A 238 -79.86 -9.83 9.12
N GLN A 239 -80.21 -10.31 7.93
CA GLN A 239 -81.60 -10.49 7.50
C GLN A 239 -82.33 -11.54 8.36
N LEU A 240 -81.73 -12.72 8.57
CA LEU A 240 -82.27 -13.76 9.45
C LEU A 240 -82.47 -13.24 10.87
N THR A 241 -81.49 -12.49 11.41
CA THR A 241 -81.59 -11.89 12.74
C THR A 241 -82.71 -10.86 12.81
N ALA A 242 -82.86 -10.02 11.77
CA ALA A 242 -83.95 -9.06 11.67
C ALA A 242 -85.31 -9.76 11.59
N ASP A 243 -85.42 -10.83 10.82
CA ASP A 243 -86.65 -11.63 10.69
C ASP A 243 -87.00 -12.34 12.00
N LEU A 244 -86.04 -12.92 12.71
CA LEU A 244 -86.25 -13.51 14.04
C LEU A 244 -86.67 -12.47 15.09
N THR A 245 -86.21 -11.22 14.96
CA THR A 245 -86.59 -10.13 15.87
C THR A 245 -87.96 -9.55 15.52
N LYS A 246 -88.32 -9.50 14.24
CA LYS A 246 -89.55 -8.88 13.74
C LYS A 246 -90.74 -9.85 13.76
N ASN A 247 -90.49 -11.14 13.54
CA ASN A 247 -91.54 -12.14 13.50
C ASN A 247 -91.66 -12.77 14.90
N ASP A 248 -92.72 -12.40 15.61
CA ASP A 248 -93.14 -13.00 16.88
C ASP A 248 -93.48 -14.50 16.74
N ASN A 249 -93.10 -15.17 15.66
CA ASN A 249 -93.42 -16.57 15.37
C ASN A 249 -93.11 -17.49 16.53
N ILE A 250 -92.06 -17.23 17.31
CA ILE A 250 -91.78 -17.99 18.54
C ILE A 250 -92.86 -17.73 19.59
N ALA A 251 -93.22 -16.46 19.84
CA ALA A 251 -94.30 -16.10 20.76
C ALA A 251 -95.67 -16.60 20.29
N VAL A 252 -95.99 -16.48 19.00
CA VAL A 252 -97.22 -16.98 18.36
C VAL A 252 -97.27 -18.50 18.40
N THR A 253 -96.16 -19.20 18.16
CA THR A 253 -96.09 -20.67 18.26
C THR A 253 -96.28 -21.13 19.70
N LEU A 254 -95.65 -20.46 20.67
CA LEU A 254 -95.86 -20.74 22.09
C LEU A 254 -97.29 -20.43 22.53
N GLN A 255 -97.89 -19.37 22.00
CA GLN A 255 -99.29 -19.01 22.28
C GLN A 255 -100.25 -20.04 21.67
N ASN A 256 -100.05 -20.46 20.42
CA ASN A 256 -100.84 -21.50 19.77
C ASN A 256 -100.70 -22.85 20.50
N PHE A 257 -99.49 -23.18 20.96
CA PHE A 257 -99.24 -24.38 21.75
C PHE A 257 -99.96 -24.31 23.10
N ARG A 258 -99.89 -23.17 23.80
CA ARG A 258 -100.61 -22.95 25.05
C ARG A 258 -102.13 -23.05 24.86
N VAL A 259 -102.69 -22.42 23.83
CA VAL A 259 -104.12 -22.49 23.50
C VAL A 259 -104.54 -23.92 23.18
N SER A 260 -103.73 -24.66 22.42
CA SER A 260 -103.98 -26.07 22.12
C SER A 260 -103.94 -26.94 23.38
N SER A 261 -103.00 -26.68 24.28
CA SER A 261 -102.89 -27.36 25.58
C SER A 261 -104.12 -27.11 26.46
N GLU A 262 -104.60 -25.86 26.55
CA GLU A 262 -105.82 -25.53 27.29
C GLU A 262 -107.06 -26.19 26.68
N LYS A 263 -107.17 -26.21 25.34
CA LYS A 263 -108.29 -26.85 24.66
C LYS A 263 -108.31 -28.35 24.91
N LEU A 264 -107.15 -29.02 24.84
CA LEU A 264 -107.00 -30.43 25.20
C LEU A 264 -107.40 -30.70 26.66
N LYS A 265 -106.97 -29.84 27.59
CA LYS A 265 -107.37 -29.91 29.00
C LYS A 265 -108.88 -29.76 29.17
N SER A 266 -109.51 -28.80 28.50
CA SER A 266 -110.97 -28.61 28.58
C SER A 266 -111.75 -29.81 28.06
N THR A 267 -111.30 -30.43 26.96
CA THR A 267 -111.95 -31.63 26.42
C THR A 267 -111.82 -32.80 27.39
N LEU A 268 -110.64 -32.97 28.00
CA LEU A 268 -110.41 -34.03 28.99
C LEU A 268 -111.28 -33.84 30.24
N THR A 269 -111.51 -32.60 30.66
CA THR A 269 -112.33 -32.26 31.84
C THR A 269 -113.84 -32.40 31.56
N SER A 270 -114.28 -32.26 30.30
CA SER A 270 -115.68 -32.49 29.90
C SER A 270 -116.05 -33.97 29.71
N LEU A 271 -115.06 -34.86 29.77
CA LEU A 271 -115.19 -36.30 29.53
C LEU A 271 -115.12 -37.14 30.84
N GLY A 272 -115.12 -36.48 32.01
CA GLY A 272 -115.18 -37.12 33.34
C GLY A 272 -116.15 -36.39 34.25
#